data_AF-A0A838FXQ8-F1
#
_entry.id   AF-A0A838FXQ8-F1
#
_cell.length_a   1.000
_cell.length_b   1.000
_cell.length_c   1.000
_cell.angle_alpha   90.00
_cell.angle_beta   90.00
_cell.angle_gamma   90.00
#
_symmetry.space_group_name_H-M   'P 1'
#
loop_
_entity.id
_entity.type
_entity.pdbx_description
1 polymer ?
#
loop_
_entity_poly.entity_id
_entity_poly.type
_entity_poly.pdbx_seq_one_letter_code
_entity_poly.pdbx_strand_id
1 'polypeptide(L)'
;MHATTRWRRSATALAATGGVLVTGGLLGLGPTGAVASSHREAPMIAGEPEYDNTDVYAFVSPDRESTVTLVANWLPFEEPAGGPNFYKFAADGRYNIYVD
;
A
#
# COMPACT_ATOMS: atom_id res chain seq x y z
N MET A 1 -45.19 25.98 32.02
CA MET A 1 -44.07 25.05 32.32
C MET A 1 -43.84 23.94 31.27
N HIS A 2 -44.43 23.99 30.06
CA HIS A 2 -44.31 22.91 29.05
C HIS A 2 -43.21 23.09 27.98
N ALA A 3 -42.64 24.29 27.84
CA ALA A 3 -41.69 24.62 26.77
C ALA A 3 -40.27 24.06 27.01
N THR A 4 -39.83 24.01 28.27
CA THR A 4 -38.47 23.56 28.65
C THR A 4 -38.27 22.06 28.41
N THR A 5 -39.31 21.25 28.60
CA THR A 5 -39.27 19.79 28.37
C THR A 5 -39.16 19.44 26.88
N ARG A 6 -39.79 20.23 26.00
CA ARG A 6 -39.72 20.01 24.54
C ARG A 6 -38.32 20.32 23.99
N TRP A 7 -37.70 21.42 24.43
CA TRP A 7 -36.32 21.76 24.06
C TRP A 7 -35.33 20.69 24.54
N ARG A 8 -35.46 20.22 25.80
CA ARG A 8 -34.61 19.14 26.32
C ARG A 8 -34.70 17.84 25.50
N ARG A 9 -35.90 17.48 25.03
CA ARG A 9 -36.15 16.31 24.17
C ARG A 9 -35.57 16.48 22.76
N SER A 10 -35.69 17.67 22.17
CA SER A 10 -35.09 17.98 20.87
C SER A 10 -33.56 17.98 20.92
N ALA A 11 -32.97 18.52 21.99
CA ALA A 11 -31.52 18.54 22.19
C ALA A 11 -30.93 17.13 22.41
N THR A 12 -31.64 16.26 23.13
CA THR A 12 -31.23 14.84 23.29
C THR A 12 -31.37 14.07 21.99
N ALA A 13 -32.42 14.30 21.20
CA ALA A 13 -32.58 13.68 19.89
C ALA A 13 -31.46 14.09 18.92
N LEU A 14 -31.11 15.38 18.86
CA LEU A 14 -30.01 15.89 18.04
C LEU A 14 -28.64 15.32 18.47
N ALA A 15 -28.38 15.25 19.77
CA ALA A 15 -27.14 14.65 20.30
C ALA A 15 -27.05 13.15 19.99
N ALA A 16 -28.17 12.42 20.08
CA ALA A 16 -28.22 11.00 19.74
C ALA A 16 -27.99 10.76 18.23
N THR A 17 -28.64 11.53 17.35
CA THR A 17 -28.41 11.44 15.91
C THR A 17 -26.98 11.80 15.53
N GLY A 18 -26.42 12.86 16.12
CA GLY A 18 -25.02 13.24 15.91
C GLY A 18 -24.05 12.14 16.37
N GLY A 19 -24.28 11.56 17.55
CA GLY A 19 -23.49 10.44 18.07
C GLY A 19 -23.54 9.19 17.18
N VAL A 20 -24.72 8.82 16.67
CA VAL A 20 -24.87 7.69 15.74
C VAL A 20 -24.13 7.94 14.43
N LEU A 21 -24.21 9.15 13.85
CA LEU A 21 -23.52 9.48 12.61
C LEU A 21 -21.99 9.48 12.76
N VAL A 22 -21.48 10.03 13.87
CA VAL A 22 -20.04 10.01 14.16
C VAL A 22 -19.54 8.58 14.37
N THR A 23 -20.27 7.77 15.13
CA THR A 23 -19.88 6.38 15.41
C THR A 23 -19.98 5.51 14.16
N GLY A 24 -21.04 5.68 13.36
CA GLY A 24 -21.20 4.98 12.07
C GLY A 24 -20.14 5.39 11.05
N GLY A 25 -19.76 6.68 11.00
CA GLY A 25 -18.66 7.15 10.15
C GLY A 25 -17.31 6.57 10.55
N LEU A 26 -16.99 6.57 11.85
CA LEU A 26 -15.73 6.02 12.37
C LEU A 26 -15.59 4.51 12.13
N LEU A 27 -16.69 3.76 12.25
CA LEU A 27 -16.66 2.30 12.06
C LEU A 27 -16.83 1.87 10.59
N GLY A 28 -17.56 2.64 9.79
CA GLY A 28 -17.90 2.29 8.40
C GLY A 28 -16.95 2.84 7.33
N LEU A 29 -16.23 3.94 7.62
CA LEU A 29 -15.27 4.57 6.70
C LEU A 29 -13.84 4.52 7.23
N GLY A 30 -13.61 3.79 8.33
CA GLY A 30 -12.27 3.52 8.83
C GLY A 30 -11.45 2.74 7.79
N PRO A 31 -10.10 2.83 7.84
CA PRO A 31 -9.25 2.09 6.91
C PRO A 31 -9.54 0.60 7.00
N THR A 32 -10.04 0.03 5.91
CA THR A 32 -10.15 -1.42 5.74
C THR A 32 -8.75 -2.00 5.55
N GLY A 33 -8.57 -3.28 5.86
CA GLY A 33 -7.29 -3.95 5.63
C GLY A 33 -6.83 -3.76 4.17
N ALA A 34 -5.59 -3.32 3.98
CA ALA A 34 -5.02 -3.20 2.65
C ALA A 34 -4.89 -4.60 2.04
N VAL A 35 -5.59 -4.84 0.94
CA VAL A 35 -5.26 -5.94 0.04
C VAL A 35 -3.98 -5.55 -0.70
N ALA A 36 -2.99 -6.44 -0.71
CA ALA A 36 -1.78 -6.24 -1.48
C ALA A 36 -2.17 -6.00 -2.95
N SER A 37 -1.93 -4.78 -3.44
CA SER A 37 -2.04 -4.44 -4.85
C SER A 37 -0.79 -4.94 -5.58
N SER A 38 -0.90 -5.18 -6.88
CA SER A 38 0.28 -5.37 -7.73
C SER A 38 1.21 -4.16 -7.53
N HIS A 39 2.51 -4.36 -7.29
CA HIS A 39 3.45 -3.25 -7.08
C HIS A 39 3.44 -2.25 -8.25
N ARG A 40 3.22 -2.74 -9.48
CA ARG A 40 3.05 -1.92 -10.68
C ARG A 40 1.84 -0.97 -10.62
N GLU A 41 0.83 -1.32 -9.83
CA GLU A 41 -0.38 -0.53 -9.65
C GLU A 41 -0.31 0.37 -8.40
N ALA A 42 0.81 0.34 -7.68
CA ALA A 42 1.02 1.23 -6.54
C ALA A 42 0.91 2.69 -7.02
N PRO A 43 0.02 3.51 -6.43
CA PRO A 43 -0.26 4.86 -6.92
C PRO A 43 0.97 5.76 -7.04
N MET A 44 2.02 5.50 -6.25
CA MET A 44 3.25 6.29 -6.25
C MET A 44 4.17 6.03 -7.45
N ILE A 45 4.07 4.87 -8.12
CA ILE A 45 4.95 4.50 -9.26
C ILE A 45 4.16 4.14 -10.52
N ALA A 46 2.85 4.42 -10.55
CA ALA A 46 1.96 4.04 -11.65
C ALA A 46 2.34 4.63 -13.03
N GLY A 47 3.19 5.65 -13.08
CA GLY A 47 3.74 6.25 -14.30
C GLY A 47 5.24 6.04 -14.49
N GLU A 48 5.88 5.32 -13.57
CA GLU A 48 7.35 5.20 -13.49
C GLU A 48 7.72 3.72 -13.28
N PRO A 49 7.46 2.86 -14.29
CA PRO A 49 7.64 1.41 -14.19
C PRO A 49 9.09 0.99 -13.86
N GLU A 50 10.07 1.86 -14.08
CA GLU A 50 11.48 1.68 -13.72
C GLU A 50 11.74 1.60 -12.20
N TYR A 51 10.75 1.95 -11.38
CA TYR A 51 10.80 1.80 -9.92
C TYR A 51 10.03 0.57 -9.42
N ASP A 52 9.43 -0.21 -10.30
CA ASP A 52 8.65 -1.39 -9.93
C ASP A 52 9.58 -2.54 -9.49
N ASN A 53 9.49 -2.92 -8.22
CA ASN A 53 10.15 -4.09 -7.66
C ASN A 53 9.22 -5.29 -7.77
N THR A 54 9.56 -6.30 -8.58
CA THR A 54 8.64 -7.41 -8.83
C THR A 54 8.75 -8.49 -7.76
N ASP A 55 9.97 -8.96 -7.49
CA ASP A 55 10.21 -10.15 -6.67
C ASP A 55 11.54 -10.06 -5.89
N VAL A 56 11.59 -10.74 -4.75
CA VAL A 56 12.81 -10.99 -3.98
C VAL A 56 12.95 -12.49 -3.72
N TYR A 57 14.14 -13.03 -3.97
CA TYR A 57 14.51 -14.41 -3.71
C TYR A 57 15.61 -14.43 -2.64
N ALA A 58 15.46 -15.35 -1.69
CA ALA A 58 16.41 -15.58 -0.62
C ALA A 58 16.66 -17.08 -0.47
N PHE A 59 17.91 -17.50 -0.53
CA PHE A 59 18.29 -18.90 -0.39
C PHE A 59 19.67 -19.03 0.24
N VAL A 60 19.92 -20.14 0.94
CA VAL A 60 21.26 -20.45 1.48
C VAL A 60 22.22 -20.61 0.30
N SER A 61 23.35 -19.93 0.37
CA SER A 61 24.36 -19.94 -0.70
C SER A 61 24.92 -21.37 -0.89
N PRO A 62 24.86 -21.93 -2.11
CA PRO A 62 25.35 -23.28 -2.38
C PRO A 62 26.88 -23.38 -2.35
N ASP A 63 27.58 -22.26 -2.51
CA ASP A 63 29.03 -22.14 -2.44
C ASP A 63 29.55 -21.78 -1.03
N ARG A 64 28.67 -21.30 -0.14
CA ARG A 64 28.99 -20.96 1.25
C ARG A 64 27.74 -21.06 2.14
N GLU A 65 27.52 -22.26 2.68
CA GLU A 65 26.31 -22.64 3.42
C GLU A 65 26.04 -21.82 4.70
N SER A 66 27.03 -21.11 5.23
CA SER A 66 26.85 -20.18 6.37
C SER A 66 26.31 -18.79 5.96
N THR A 67 25.95 -18.59 4.69
CA THR A 67 25.45 -17.30 4.17
C THR A 67 24.17 -17.44 3.38
N VAL A 68 23.44 -16.34 3.23
CA VAL A 68 22.22 -16.23 2.43
C VAL A 68 22.51 -15.38 1.20
N THR A 69 22.13 -15.87 0.02
CA THR A 69 22.10 -15.10 -1.22
C THR A 69 20.74 -14.43 -1.34
N LEU A 70 20.75 -13.11 -1.55
CA LEU A 70 19.57 -12.30 -1.82
C LEU A 70 19.62 -11.83 -3.28
N VAL A 71 18.52 -11.97 -4.00
CA VAL A 71 18.32 -11.47 -5.37
C VAL A 71 17.02 -10.69 -5.38
N ALA A 72 17.01 -9.51 -5.97
CA ALA A 72 15.82 -8.70 -6.14
C ALA A 72 15.69 -8.22 -7.59
N ASN A 73 14.48 -8.27 -8.11
CA ASN A 73 14.17 -7.90 -9.48
C ASN A 73 13.48 -6.52 -9.52
N TRP A 74 13.94 -5.67 -10.44
CA TRP A 74 13.28 -4.43 -10.82
C TRP A 74 13.15 -4.39 -12.32
N LEU A 75 12.09 -3.74 -12.80
CA LEU A 75 11.62 -3.84 -14.19
C LEU A 75 11.19 -5.28 -14.50
N PRO A 76 9.95 -5.49 -14.96
CA PRO A 76 9.45 -6.83 -15.25
C PRO A 76 10.18 -7.45 -16.43
N PHE A 77 9.91 -8.74 -16.65
CA PHE A 77 10.54 -9.58 -17.66
C PHE A 77 10.75 -8.89 -19.02
N GLU A 78 12.00 -8.91 -19.48
CA GLU A 78 12.41 -8.50 -20.82
C GLU A 78 12.80 -9.72 -21.65
N GLU A 79 11.98 -10.06 -22.64
CA GLU A 79 12.28 -11.21 -23.50
C GLU A 79 13.49 -10.90 -24.41
N PRO A 80 14.52 -11.77 -24.48
CA PRO A 80 15.69 -11.55 -25.32
C PRO A 80 15.39 -11.30 -26.80
N ALA A 81 14.31 -11.89 -27.32
CA ALA A 81 13.86 -11.70 -28.70
C ALA A 81 13.17 -10.33 -28.95
N GLY A 82 12.85 -9.59 -27.88
CA GLY A 82 12.20 -8.27 -27.94
C GLY A 82 13.13 -7.10 -28.28
N GLY A 83 14.41 -7.39 -28.58
CA GLY A 83 15.39 -6.37 -28.97
C GLY A 83 15.01 -5.56 -30.23
N PRO A 84 15.71 -4.45 -30.49
CA PRO A 84 16.89 -3.95 -29.78
C PRO A 84 16.55 -3.03 -28.58
N ASN A 85 15.27 -2.76 -28.34
CA ASN A 85 14.84 -1.77 -27.35
C ASN A 85 14.47 -2.46 -26.03
N PHE A 86 15.38 -2.35 -25.06
CA PHE A 86 15.18 -2.80 -23.69
C PHE A 86 14.96 -1.60 -22.77
N TYR A 87 14.13 -1.80 -21.74
CA TYR A 87 13.97 -0.92 -20.60
C TYR A 87 15.33 -0.73 -19.92
N LYS A 88 15.51 0.45 -19.34
CA LYS A 88 16.73 0.82 -18.64
C LYS A 88 16.37 1.11 -17.19
N PHE A 89 17.32 0.87 -16.30
CA PHE A 89 17.21 1.39 -14.95
C PHE A 89 17.04 2.91 -14.95
N ALA A 90 16.29 3.42 -13.98
CA ALA A 90 16.15 4.84 -13.72
C ALA A 90 17.53 5.45 -13.47
N ALA A 91 17.81 6.63 -14.03
CA ALA A 91 19.06 7.32 -13.79
C ALA A 91 19.15 7.93 -12.37
N ASP A 92 18.00 8.11 -11.72
CA ASP A 92 17.80 8.74 -10.42
C ASP A 92 17.24 7.77 -9.35
N GLY A 93 17.14 6.48 -9.69
CA GLY A 93 16.65 5.44 -8.79
C GLY A 93 17.64 4.97 -7.73
N ARG A 94 17.10 4.48 -6.61
CA ARG A 94 17.85 3.76 -5.58
C ARG A 94 17.22 2.38 -5.36
N TYR A 95 17.96 1.34 -5.70
CA TYR A 95 17.52 -0.06 -5.65
C TYR A 95 18.19 -0.77 -4.47
N ASN A 96 17.52 -0.76 -3.31
CA ASN A 96 18.11 -1.21 -2.05
C ASN A 96 17.42 -2.46 -1.51
N ILE A 97 18.19 -3.33 -0.85
CA ILE A 97 17.70 -4.38 0.03
C ILE A 97 18.11 -4.01 1.46
N TYR A 98 17.14 -3.81 2.35
CA TYR A 98 17.41 -3.53 3.76
C TYR A 98 17.37 -4.84 4.55
N VAL A 99 18.37 -5.04 5.41
CA VAL A 99 18.51 -6.21 6.29
C VAL A 99 18.70 -5.71 7.72
N ASP A 100 17.96 -6.28 8.67
CA ASP A 100 18.05 -6.03 10.12
C ASP A 100 18.50 -7.31 10.83
#